data_AF-A0A813A0E0-F1
#
_entry.id   AF-A0A813A0E0-F1
#
_cell.length_a   1.000
_cell.length_b   1.000
_cell.length_c   1.000
_cell.angle_alpha   90.00
_cell.angle_beta   90.00
_cell.angle_gamma   90.00
#
_symmetry.space_group_name_H-M   'P 1'
#
loop_
_entity.id
_entity.type
_entity.pdbx_description
1 polymer ?
#
loop_
_entity_poly.entity_id
_entity_poly.type
_entity_poly.pdbx_seq_one_letter_code
_entity_poly.pdbx_strand_id
1 'polypeptide(L)'
;VSDRLLCGIAAGFVEEVREADPDLAEDLRSAGLLQELHRQSTTKHENKSSKTFEKHGLSCPIQIETVDVGPGQTHPVLKVADLLQALASCNKLCLLWGATSTTTTHQNTEVLPKFWRRWRQHDPQHAVFQHHRDHLAYVLPLQLHADEGQTLKKTGVMVVNWQSPIGFGLSTTDDCPEAMSLNYLGNSYATRFLYTVCHKKCYSKGKSEFFTGIMERLADELLDLFWNGVTLNLRGKKVAFYAALLGLKGDWPIQARIGNLSRHFARKGVFQVSAKSGFCHLCRAGEQGYDANDYGSSASWRATYLKCIPWDSEGPLCRVPQSPAKEFIHKFDLFHTVHKGVFAELAGSALVVITDYSLVGSGDIPQQLDAIYALAVRHCKATNTALHMDGLTRHLLSFSADYDYPVGNWFKGADTSAMCSFLEAFWAEHIAAHANESDEYLRGFLECLRAANIFMRTLYRSGLWLSQERCRTAAEAGAAFLKAYIETSSRAFDQQKTRFKLTPKYHGLIHIVDNLITGYNADRRWTLSPLSESTQMDEDFIGRVSSTTTKVSSRKMHRQTLSRYLTNMWMQVHGR
;
A
#
# COMPACT_ATOMS: atom_id res chain seq x y z
N VAL A 1 14.27 -4.19 -18.80
CA VAL A 1 15.04 -4.04 -20.05
C VAL A 1 14.15 -3.36 -21.11
N SER A 2 14.68 -2.47 -21.95
CA SER A 2 13.92 -1.90 -23.08
C SER A 2 13.77 -2.94 -24.20
N ASP A 3 12.80 -2.80 -25.10
CA ASP A 3 12.64 -3.75 -26.21
C ASP A 3 13.88 -3.79 -27.10
N ARG A 4 14.44 -2.62 -27.38
CA ARG A 4 15.67 -2.49 -28.17
C ARG A 4 16.84 -3.24 -27.54
N LEU A 5 17.05 -3.08 -26.23
CA LEU A 5 18.15 -3.77 -25.55
C LEU A 5 17.90 -5.29 -25.51
N LEU A 6 16.65 -5.72 -25.31
CA LEU A 6 16.31 -7.14 -25.28
C LEU A 6 16.53 -7.79 -26.65
N CYS A 7 16.01 -7.19 -27.72
CA CYS A 7 16.24 -7.69 -29.08
C CYS A 7 17.72 -7.61 -29.47
N GLY A 8 18.44 -6.58 -29.00
CA GLY A 8 19.88 -6.45 -29.21
C GLY A 8 20.70 -7.55 -28.53
N ILE A 9 20.37 -7.91 -27.29
CA ILE A 9 21.00 -9.05 -26.58
C ILE A 9 20.70 -10.36 -27.31
N ALA A 10 19.44 -10.60 -27.69
CA ALA A 10 19.08 -11.79 -28.44
C ALA A 10 19.81 -11.85 -29.80
N ALA A 11 19.95 -10.71 -30.48
CA ALA A 11 20.66 -10.63 -31.75
C ALA A 11 22.14 -10.98 -31.59
N GLY A 12 22.82 -10.37 -30.62
CA GLY A 12 24.24 -10.66 -30.34
C GLY A 12 24.46 -12.11 -29.93
N PHE A 13 23.59 -12.67 -29.09
CA PHE A 13 23.65 -14.09 -28.72
C PHE A 13 23.50 -15.01 -29.94
N VAL A 14 22.55 -14.73 -30.83
CA VAL A 14 22.35 -15.54 -32.05
C VAL A 14 23.56 -15.44 -32.99
N GLU A 15 24.16 -14.25 -33.13
CA GLU A 15 25.35 -14.05 -33.95
C GLU A 15 26.57 -14.81 -33.38
N GLU A 16 26.81 -14.70 -32.07
CA GLU A 16 27.91 -15.38 -31.38
C GLU A 16 27.78 -16.91 -31.43
N VAL A 17 26.59 -17.44 -31.17
CA VAL A 17 26.36 -18.90 -31.25
C VAL A 17 26.52 -19.39 -32.68
N ARG A 18 26.03 -18.66 -33.69
CA ARG A 18 26.20 -19.05 -35.09
C ARG A 18 27.66 -19.05 -35.55
N GLU A 19 28.47 -18.13 -35.03
CA GLU A 19 29.90 -18.10 -35.31
C GLU A 19 30.64 -19.28 -34.68
N ALA A 20 30.24 -19.67 -33.46
CA ALA A 20 30.86 -20.78 -32.74
C ALA A 20 30.41 -22.16 -33.26
N ASP A 21 29.10 -22.33 -33.49
CA ASP A 21 28.46 -23.57 -33.94
C ASP A 21 27.12 -23.28 -34.63
N PRO A 22 27.08 -23.27 -35.98
CA PRO A 22 25.88 -22.99 -36.75
C PRO A 22 24.70 -23.93 -36.48
N ASP A 23 24.98 -25.20 -36.19
CA ASP A 23 23.95 -26.22 -35.97
C ASP A 23 23.31 -26.05 -34.59
N LEU A 24 24.14 -25.71 -33.58
CA LEU A 24 23.66 -25.42 -32.23
C LEU A 24 22.65 -24.26 -32.21
N ALA A 25 22.85 -23.22 -33.02
CA ALA A 25 21.96 -22.05 -33.06
C ALA A 25 20.51 -22.39 -33.47
N GLU A 26 20.35 -23.41 -34.31
CA GLU A 26 19.04 -23.87 -34.79
C GLU A 26 18.42 -24.93 -33.84
N ASP A 27 19.26 -25.70 -33.14
CA ASP A 27 18.83 -26.79 -32.24
C ASP A 27 18.43 -26.33 -30.82
N LEU A 28 18.69 -25.07 -30.45
CA LEU A 28 18.24 -24.55 -29.16
C LEU A 28 16.72 -24.64 -29.02
N ARG A 29 16.24 -25.06 -27.84
CA ARG A 29 14.81 -25.01 -27.49
C ARG A 29 14.21 -23.61 -27.67
N SER A 30 15.03 -22.57 -27.53
CA SER A 30 14.66 -21.16 -27.70
C SER A 30 15.00 -20.59 -29.09
N ALA A 31 15.49 -21.38 -30.04
CA ALA A 31 15.96 -20.92 -31.35
C ALA A 31 14.91 -20.06 -32.06
N GLY A 32 13.67 -20.54 -32.19
CA GLY A 32 12.60 -19.78 -32.85
C GLY A 32 12.28 -18.43 -32.20
N LEU A 33 12.38 -18.34 -30.86
CA LEU A 33 12.20 -17.07 -30.13
C LEU A 33 13.38 -16.13 -30.41
N LEU A 34 14.60 -16.64 -30.26
CA LEU A 34 15.83 -15.87 -30.43
C LEU A 34 15.97 -15.33 -31.86
N GLN A 35 15.65 -16.15 -32.87
CA GLN A 35 15.66 -15.74 -34.27
C GLN A 35 14.65 -14.64 -34.57
N GLU A 36 13.43 -14.74 -34.03
CA GLU A 36 12.41 -13.71 -34.24
C GLU A 36 12.79 -12.39 -33.53
N LEU A 37 13.39 -12.45 -32.34
CA LEU A 37 13.95 -11.28 -31.66
C LEU A 37 15.15 -10.69 -32.40
N HIS A 38 16.06 -11.53 -32.92
CA HIS A 38 17.18 -11.12 -33.77
C HIS A 38 16.65 -10.39 -35.03
N ARG A 39 15.67 -10.98 -35.73
CA ARG A 39 15.00 -10.36 -36.89
C ARG A 39 14.35 -9.02 -36.53
N GLN A 40 13.74 -8.92 -35.35
CA GLN A 40 13.15 -7.66 -34.89
C GLN A 40 14.21 -6.60 -34.58
N SER A 41 15.38 -7.01 -34.07
CA SER A 41 16.54 -6.13 -33.87
C SER A 41 17.05 -5.59 -35.22
N THR A 42 17.34 -6.48 -36.16
CA THR A 42 17.91 -6.11 -37.48
C THR A 42 16.94 -5.26 -38.31
N THR A 43 15.65 -5.55 -38.23
CA THR A 43 14.61 -4.80 -38.95
C THR A 43 14.07 -3.58 -38.20
N LYS A 44 14.59 -3.25 -37.01
CA LYS A 44 14.14 -2.13 -36.15
C LYS A 44 12.64 -2.20 -35.79
N HIS A 45 12.15 -3.41 -35.55
CA HIS A 45 10.78 -3.73 -35.13
C HIS A 45 10.75 -4.30 -33.70
N GLU A 46 11.66 -3.85 -32.83
CA GLU A 46 11.80 -4.36 -31.46
C GLU A 46 10.52 -4.14 -30.64
N ASN A 47 9.72 -3.12 -31.00
CA ASN A 47 8.40 -2.86 -30.41
C ASN A 47 7.37 -4.00 -30.59
N LYS A 48 7.68 -5.05 -31.37
CA LYS A 48 6.87 -6.26 -31.54
C LYS A 48 7.22 -7.39 -30.56
N SER A 49 8.24 -7.22 -29.72
CA SER A 49 8.73 -8.22 -28.75
C SER A 49 7.61 -8.84 -27.89
N SER A 50 6.64 -8.06 -27.43
CA SER A 50 5.53 -8.57 -26.61
C SER A 50 4.68 -9.61 -27.34
N LYS A 51 4.42 -9.41 -28.64
CA LYS A 51 3.71 -10.40 -29.47
C LYS A 51 4.55 -11.65 -29.68
N THR A 52 5.88 -11.49 -29.76
CA THR A 52 6.81 -12.62 -29.81
C THR A 52 6.70 -13.46 -28.55
N PHE A 53 6.74 -12.84 -27.36
CA PHE A 53 6.60 -13.57 -26.11
C PHE A 53 5.28 -14.31 -26.01
N GLU A 54 4.17 -13.68 -26.41
CA GLU A 54 2.86 -14.32 -26.49
C GLU A 54 2.86 -15.53 -27.43
N LYS A 55 3.39 -15.39 -28.66
CA LYS A 55 3.52 -16.48 -29.64
C LYS A 55 4.30 -17.67 -29.11
N HIS A 56 5.31 -17.42 -28.27
CA HIS A 56 6.17 -18.46 -27.69
C HIS A 56 5.71 -18.93 -26.29
N GLY A 57 4.50 -18.56 -25.84
CA GLY A 57 3.98 -19.01 -24.55
C GLY A 57 4.72 -18.44 -23.33
N LEU A 58 5.31 -17.25 -23.47
CA LEU A 58 6.06 -16.54 -22.42
C LEU A 58 5.29 -15.35 -21.84
N SER A 59 3.96 -15.33 -21.99
CA SER A 59 3.07 -14.31 -21.44
C SER A 59 1.87 -14.98 -20.81
N CYS A 60 1.34 -14.41 -19.72
CA CYS A 60 0.07 -14.85 -19.16
C CYS A 60 -1.01 -14.82 -20.26
N PRO A 61 -1.82 -15.89 -20.42
CA PRO A 61 -2.86 -15.99 -21.44
C PRO A 61 -4.10 -15.18 -21.03
N ILE A 62 -3.91 -13.88 -20.83
CA ILE A 62 -4.94 -12.93 -20.42
C ILE A 62 -5.12 -11.93 -21.54
N GLN A 63 -6.36 -11.79 -22.00
CA GLN A 63 -6.68 -10.85 -23.06
C GLN A 63 -6.67 -9.42 -22.52
N ILE A 64 -5.98 -8.52 -23.23
CA ILE A 64 -6.10 -7.08 -22.96
C ILE A 64 -7.36 -6.58 -23.66
N GLU A 65 -8.43 -6.41 -22.88
CA GLU A 65 -9.71 -5.89 -23.33
C GLU A 65 -9.69 -4.37 -23.42
N THR A 66 -10.45 -3.82 -24.36
CA THR A 66 -10.66 -2.38 -24.52
C THR A 66 -12.09 -2.07 -24.08
N VAL A 67 -12.25 -1.32 -22.99
CA VAL A 67 -13.55 -0.95 -22.44
C VAL A 67 -13.93 0.48 -22.79
N ASP A 68 -15.22 0.77 -22.91
CA ASP A 68 -15.76 2.12 -23.05
C ASP A 68 -15.67 2.86 -21.71
N VAL A 69 -15.07 4.05 -21.72
CA VAL A 69 -14.85 4.89 -20.53
C VAL A 69 -15.49 6.27 -20.67
N GLY A 70 -16.39 6.43 -21.64
CA GLY A 70 -17.11 7.67 -21.89
C GLY A 70 -17.26 7.98 -23.39
N PRO A 71 -17.99 9.03 -23.75
CA PRO A 71 -18.35 9.31 -25.14
C PRO A 71 -17.16 9.31 -26.11
N GLY A 72 -17.11 8.28 -26.97
CA GLY A 72 -16.06 8.11 -27.99
C GLY A 72 -14.66 7.78 -27.44
N GLN A 73 -14.56 7.37 -26.17
CA GLN A 73 -13.29 7.12 -25.49
C GLN A 73 -13.23 5.69 -24.98
N THR A 74 -12.11 5.01 -25.24
CA THR A 74 -11.89 3.65 -24.77
C THR A 74 -10.55 3.51 -24.07
N HIS A 75 -10.43 2.51 -23.20
CA HIS A 75 -9.23 2.26 -22.42
C HIS A 75 -8.92 0.77 -22.29
N PRO A 76 -7.64 0.35 -22.40
CA PRO A 76 -7.28 -1.05 -22.21
C PRO A 76 -7.23 -1.41 -20.72
N VAL A 77 -7.73 -2.60 -20.36
CA VAL A 77 -7.75 -3.14 -19.00
C VAL A 77 -7.41 -4.64 -19.00
N LEU A 78 -7.07 -5.15 -17.82
CA LEU A 78 -6.95 -6.57 -17.52
C LEU A 78 -8.08 -6.93 -16.54
N LYS A 79 -9.07 -7.66 -17.01
CA LYS A 79 -10.21 -8.06 -16.18
C LYS A 79 -9.76 -8.92 -15.00
N VAL A 80 -10.32 -8.64 -13.83
CA VAL A 80 -10.22 -9.46 -12.62
C VAL A 80 -10.67 -10.89 -12.92
N ALA A 81 -11.78 -11.07 -13.65
CA ALA A 81 -12.30 -12.40 -14.01
C ALA A 81 -11.29 -13.22 -14.84
N ASP A 82 -10.67 -12.60 -15.84
CA ASP A 82 -9.69 -13.25 -16.72
C ASP A 82 -8.41 -13.60 -15.96
N LEU A 83 -7.97 -12.73 -15.04
CA LEU A 83 -6.87 -13.01 -14.12
C LEU A 83 -7.16 -14.23 -13.25
N LEU A 84 -8.36 -14.36 -12.69
CA LEU A 84 -8.76 -15.54 -11.91
C LEU A 84 -8.76 -16.81 -12.76
N GLN A 85 -9.30 -16.75 -13.99
CA GLN A 85 -9.27 -17.88 -14.92
C GLN A 85 -7.85 -18.29 -15.29
N ALA A 86 -6.96 -17.33 -15.56
CA ALA A 86 -5.56 -17.61 -15.87
C ALA A 86 -4.81 -18.21 -14.67
N LEU A 87 -5.02 -17.69 -13.45
CA LEU A 87 -4.44 -18.30 -12.25
C LEU A 87 -4.97 -19.72 -12.01
N ALA A 88 -6.26 -19.97 -12.28
CA ALA A 88 -6.85 -21.29 -12.18
C ALA A 88 -6.26 -22.27 -13.21
N SER A 89 -6.15 -21.87 -14.48
CA SER A 89 -5.60 -22.72 -15.55
C SER A 89 -4.13 -23.08 -15.32
N CYS A 90 -3.39 -22.23 -14.61
CA CYS A 90 -1.99 -22.47 -14.24
C CYS A 90 -1.84 -23.23 -12.92
N ASN A 91 -2.93 -23.57 -12.21
CA ASN A 91 -2.92 -24.12 -10.84
C ASN A 91 -2.18 -23.22 -9.82
N LYS A 92 -2.42 -21.90 -9.91
CA LYS A 92 -1.73 -20.84 -9.14
C LYS A 92 -2.67 -19.95 -8.33
N LEU A 93 -3.91 -20.37 -8.12
CA LEU A 93 -4.84 -19.67 -7.22
C LEU A 93 -4.33 -19.58 -5.78
N CYS A 94 -3.40 -20.45 -5.36
CA CYS A 94 -2.75 -20.37 -4.05
C CYS A 94 -2.03 -19.03 -3.79
N LEU A 95 -1.67 -18.28 -4.84
CA LEU A 95 -1.13 -16.92 -4.72
C LEU A 95 -2.12 -15.94 -4.06
N LEU A 96 -3.42 -16.22 -4.14
CA LEU A 96 -4.49 -15.39 -3.57
C LEU A 96 -4.71 -15.65 -2.07
N TRP A 97 -4.13 -16.71 -1.50
CA TRP A 97 -4.30 -17.04 -0.08
C TRP A 97 -3.03 -17.59 0.59
N GLY A 98 -1.88 -17.44 -0.06
CA GLY A 98 -0.58 -17.64 0.56
C GLY A 98 -0.19 -19.08 0.88
N ALA A 99 -0.75 -20.05 0.17
CA ALA A 99 -0.46 -21.45 0.45
C ALA A 99 0.75 -21.95 -0.35
N THR A 100 1.68 -22.62 0.34
CA THR A 100 2.96 -23.09 -0.21
C THR A 100 2.86 -24.36 -1.03
N SER A 101 1.78 -25.13 -0.88
CA SER A 101 1.52 -26.35 -1.66
C SER A 101 0.50 -26.05 -2.76
N THR A 102 0.86 -26.27 -4.02
CA THR A 102 -0.06 -26.23 -5.18
C THR A 102 -0.90 -27.51 -5.30
N THR A 103 -0.70 -28.48 -4.41
CA THR A 103 -1.19 -29.86 -4.54
C THR A 103 -2.50 -30.15 -3.81
N THR A 104 -3.01 -29.27 -2.95
CA THR A 104 -4.25 -29.54 -2.20
C THR A 104 -5.43 -28.64 -2.61
N THR A 105 -6.43 -29.27 -3.25
CA THR A 105 -7.75 -28.71 -3.59
C THR A 105 -8.55 -28.20 -2.38
N HIS A 106 -8.09 -28.51 -1.16
CA HIS A 106 -8.77 -28.19 0.09
C HIS A 106 -8.38 -26.82 0.68
N GLN A 107 -7.38 -26.14 0.12
CA GLN A 107 -6.86 -24.91 0.73
C GLN A 107 -7.86 -23.76 0.71
N ASN A 108 -8.57 -23.53 -0.39
CA ASN A 108 -9.61 -22.49 -0.40
C ASN A 108 -10.79 -22.88 0.50
N THR A 109 -11.15 -24.16 0.55
CA THR A 109 -12.25 -24.67 1.41
C THR A 109 -11.92 -24.59 2.91
N GLU A 110 -10.65 -24.41 3.27
CA GLU A 110 -10.22 -24.18 4.65
C GLU A 110 -9.96 -22.69 4.93
N VAL A 111 -9.21 -22.02 4.07
CA VAL A 111 -8.70 -20.66 4.29
C VAL A 111 -9.78 -19.60 4.14
N LEU A 112 -10.61 -19.67 3.09
CA LEU A 112 -11.62 -18.64 2.82
C LEU A 112 -12.77 -18.66 3.84
N PRO A 113 -13.34 -19.81 4.23
CA PRO A 113 -14.35 -19.83 5.29
C PRO A 113 -13.80 -19.35 6.63
N LYS A 114 -12.53 -19.68 6.94
CA LYS A 114 -11.85 -19.19 8.15
C LYS A 114 -11.70 -17.68 8.12
N PHE A 115 -11.29 -17.10 7.00
CA PHE A 115 -11.24 -15.65 6.81
C PHE A 115 -12.61 -15.01 7.04
N TRP A 116 -13.64 -15.48 6.33
CA TRP A 116 -14.98 -14.88 6.39
C TRP A 116 -15.62 -15.00 7.77
N ARG A 117 -15.39 -16.10 8.49
CA ARG A 117 -15.84 -16.26 9.89
C ARG A 117 -15.27 -15.17 10.80
N ARG A 118 -14.01 -14.76 10.60
CA ARG A 118 -13.37 -13.70 11.38
C ARG A 118 -13.76 -12.31 10.90
N TRP A 119 -13.86 -12.13 9.58
CA TRP A 119 -14.37 -10.89 8.99
C TRP A 119 -15.77 -10.56 9.50
N ARG A 120 -16.63 -11.55 9.73
CA ARG A 120 -17.97 -11.34 10.31
C ARG A 120 -17.93 -10.67 11.69
N GLN A 121 -16.87 -10.87 12.47
CA GLN A 121 -16.71 -10.18 13.77
C GLN A 121 -16.33 -8.70 13.59
N HIS A 122 -15.72 -8.36 12.45
CA HIS A 122 -15.28 -7.01 12.12
C HIS A 122 -16.39 -6.20 11.42
N ASP A 123 -17.05 -6.78 10.41
CA ASP A 123 -18.16 -6.18 9.67
C ASP A 123 -19.29 -7.22 9.48
N PRO A 124 -20.15 -7.43 10.51
CA PRO A 124 -21.19 -8.45 10.47
C PRO A 124 -22.27 -8.18 9.42
N GLN A 125 -22.41 -6.93 8.96
CA GLN A 125 -23.43 -6.51 8.00
C GLN A 125 -22.92 -6.52 6.56
N HIS A 126 -21.69 -6.95 6.31
CA HIS A 126 -21.16 -7.07 4.96
C HIS A 126 -22.07 -7.93 4.08
N ALA A 127 -22.41 -7.45 2.88
CA ALA A 127 -23.37 -8.08 1.95
C ALA A 127 -23.06 -9.56 1.65
N VAL A 128 -21.78 -9.96 1.72
CA VAL A 128 -21.33 -11.35 1.54
C VAL A 128 -22.06 -12.35 2.45
N PHE A 129 -22.42 -11.95 3.68
CA PHE A 129 -23.09 -12.85 4.63
C PHE A 129 -24.58 -13.00 4.36
N GLN A 130 -25.17 -12.11 3.56
CA GLN A 130 -26.53 -12.24 3.10
C GLN A 130 -26.60 -13.10 1.83
N HIS A 131 -25.67 -12.90 0.89
CA HIS A 131 -25.78 -13.46 -0.46
C HIS A 131 -24.90 -14.70 -0.71
N HIS A 132 -23.84 -14.90 0.07
CA HIS A 132 -22.87 -15.99 -0.16
C HIS A 132 -22.61 -16.88 1.05
N ARG A 133 -23.47 -16.84 2.08
CA ARG A 133 -23.26 -17.56 3.34
C ARG A 133 -23.02 -19.07 3.17
N ASP A 134 -23.62 -19.67 2.16
CA ASP A 134 -23.63 -21.12 1.93
C ASP A 134 -22.43 -21.59 1.09
N HIS A 135 -21.64 -20.66 0.53
CA HIS A 135 -20.51 -20.97 -0.37
C HIS A 135 -19.29 -20.05 -0.18
N LEU A 136 -19.06 -19.58 1.05
CA LEU A 136 -17.91 -18.74 1.41
C LEU A 136 -16.53 -19.33 1.05
N ALA A 137 -16.44 -20.65 0.84
CA ALA A 137 -15.26 -21.35 0.33
C ALA A 137 -14.86 -20.96 -1.10
N TYR A 138 -15.75 -20.27 -1.82
CA TYR A 138 -15.57 -19.85 -3.20
C TYR A 138 -15.76 -18.34 -3.38
N VAL A 139 -15.65 -17.56 -2.29
CA VAL A 139 -15.72 -16.09 -2.34
C VAL A 139 -14.37 -15.51 -1.95
N LEU A 140 -13.70 -14.88 -2.91
CA LEU A 140 -12.42 -14.22 -2.70
C LEU A 140 -12.60 -12.88 -1.97
N PRO A 141 -11.98 -12.67 -0.79
CA PRO A 141 -11.81 -11.33 -0.25
C PRO A 141 -10.84 -10.54 -1.11
N LEU A 142 -11.29 -9.40 -1.62
CA LEU A 142 -10.56 -8.54 -2.55
C LEU A 142 -10.38 -7.14 -1.97
N GLN A 143 -9.17 -6.59 -2.06
CA GLN A 143 -8.89 -5.18 -1.79
C GLN A 143 -8.38 -4.51 -3.06
N LEU A 144 -8.84 -3.28 -3.28
CA LEU A 144 -8.35 -2.41 -4.35
C LEU A 144 -7.25 -1.50 -3.84
N HIS A 145 -6.35 -1.15 -4.74
CA HIS A 145 -5.34 -0.14 -4.54
C HIS A 145 -5.21 0.71 -5.80
N ALA A 146 -4.97 2.01 -5.61
CA ALA A 146 -4.62 2.90 -6.69
C ALA A 146 -3.62 3.93 -6.19
N ASP A 147 -2.60 4.24 -6.99
CA ASP A 147 -1.69 5.35 -6.71
C ASP A 147 -1.01 5.90 -7.99
N GLU A 148 -0.46 7.11 -7.90
CA GLU A 148 0.26 7.79 -8.99
C GLU A 148 1.77 7.56 -8.92
N GLY A 149 2.28 6.72 -9.80
CA GLY A 149 3.71 6.63 -10.08
C GLY A 149 4.18 7.64 -11.12
N GLN A 150 5.41 7.47 -11.62
CA GLN A 150 6.03 8.38 -12.60
C GLN A 150 6.48 7.65 -13.88
N THR A 151 6.26 8.30 -15.03
CA THR A 151 6.77 7.84 -16.33
C THR A 151 8.17 8.38 -16.64
N LEU A 152 8.73 7.99 -17.80
CA LEU A 152 10.04 8.46 -18.29
C LEU A 152 10.15 9.99 -18.33
N LYS A 153 9.05 10.68 -18.67
CA LYS A 153 9.03 12.15 -18.78
C LYS A 153 8.69 12.83 -17.45
N LYS A 154 8.80 12.11 -16.33
CA LYS A 154 8.39 12.55 -14.98
C LYS A 154 6.91 13.01 -14.93
N THR A 155 6.09 12.55 -15.87
CA THR A 155 4.64 12.76 -15.82
C THR A 155 3.99 11.64 -15.02
N GLY A 156 2.91 11.95 -14.31
CA GLY A 156 2.19 10.95 -13.51
C GLY A 156 1.58 9.83 -14.34
N VAL A 157 1.54 8.64 -13.76
CA VAL A 157 0.78 7.49 -14.26
C VAL A 157 0.03 6.86 -13.09
N MET A 158 -1.29 6.88 -13.17
CA MET A 158 -2.15 6.18 -12.24
C MET A 158 -2.06 4.69 -12.52
N VAL A 159 -1.80 3.90 -11.49
CA VAL A 159 -1.83 2.44 -11.56
C VAL A 159 -2.95 1.98 -10.65
N VAL A 160 -3.85 1.15 -11.18
CA VAL A 160 -4.95 0.55 -10.43
C VAL A 160 -4.72 -0.95 -10.37
N ASN A 161 -4.67 -1.50 -9.16
CA ASN A 161 -4.44 -2.91 -8.91
C ASN A 161 -5.37 -3.44 -7.84
N TRP A 162 -5.42 -4.77 -7.74
CA TRP A 162 -6.17 -5.46 -6.71
C TRP A 162 -5.33 -6.58 -6.11
N GLN A 163 -5.76 -7.08 -4.96
CA GLN A 163 -5.07 -8.12 -4.19
C GLN A 163 -6.02 -8.83 -3.24
N SER A 164 -5.59 -9.96 -2.69
CA SER A 164 -6.17 -10.49 -1.44
C SER A 164 -5.43 -9.92 -0.22
N PRO A 165 -6.11 -9.69 0.92
CA PRO A 165 -5.42 -9.39 2.19
C PRO A 165 -4.58 -10.58 2.71
N ILE A 166 -4.88 -11.80 2.24
CA ILE A 166 -4.21 -13.04 2.63
C ILE A 166 -3.03 -13.30 1.69
N GLY A 167 -1.91 -13.76 2.23
CA GLY A 167 -0.75 -14.14 1.41
C GLY A 167 0.29 -14.91 2.21
N PHE A 168 1.56 -14.82 1.84
CA PHE A 168 2.61 -15.74 2.34
C PHE A 168 3.21 -15.37 3.71
N GLY A 169 2.72 -14.31 4.36
CA GLY A 169 3.14 -13.87 5.69
C GLY A 169 4.11 -12.69 5.65
N LEU A 170 4.81 -12.50 6.76
CA LEU A 170 5.96 -11.61 6.93
C LEU A 170 7.15 -12.46 7.40
N SER A 171 8.38 -12.06 7.05
CA SER A 171 9.58 -12.76 7.55
C SER A 171 9.80 -12.62 9.05
N THR A 172 9.16 -11.63 9.67
CA THR A 172 9.27 -11.30 11.10
C THR A 172 8.14 -11.85 11.95
N THR A 173 7.12 -12.49 11.34
CA THR A 173 5.98 -13.04 12.09
C THR A 173 6.45 -14.21 12.96
N ASP A 174 6.10 -14.17 14.23
CA ASP A 174 6.26 -15.25 15.22
C ASP A 174 4.89 -15.68 15.80
N ASP A 175 3.81 -15.38 15.07
CA ASP A 175 2.45 -15.70 15.45
C ASP A 175 2.09 -17.16 15.10
N CYS A 176 1.02 -17.65 15.71
CA CYS A 176 0.49 -18.97 15.42
C CYS A 176 -0.11 -19.04 14.00
N PRO A 177 -0.12 -20.22 13.35
CA PRO A 177 -0.78 -20.40 12.06
C PRO A 177 -2.28 -20.03 12.07
N GLU A 178 -2.89 -20.05 13.26
CA GLU A 178 -4.24 -19.57 13.44
C GLU A 178 -4.37 -18.10 13.03
N ALA A 179 -3.42 -17.21 13.28
CA ALA A 179 -3.51 -15.78 12.93
C ALA A 179 -3.68 -15.51 11.42
N MET A 180 -3.44 -16.51 10.56
CA MET A 180 -3.39 -16.40 9.11
C MET A 180 -2.31 -15.44 8.61
N SER A 181 -1.83 -15.68 7.40
CA SER A 181 -0.68 -14.98 6.86
C SER A 181 -1.08 -13.71 6.10
N LEU A 182 -0.41 -12.59 6.41
CA LEU A 182 -0.53 -11.32 5.68
C LEU A 182 0.08 -11.41 4.28
N ASN A 183 -0.40 -10.60 3.34
CA ASN A 183 0.11 -10.59 1.97
C ASN A 183 1.34 -9.68 1.75
N TYR A 184 2.46 -10.01 2.41
CA TYR A 184 3.71 -9.23 2.35
C TYR A 184 4.89 -9.96 1.70
N LEU A 185 5.01 -11.28 1.90
CA LEU A 185 6.07 -12.06 1.28
C LEU A 185 5.72 -12.43 -0.18
N GLY A 186 6.72 -12.37 -1.05
CA GLY A 186 6.61 -12.71 -2.46
C GLY A 186 6.97 -11.56 -3.40
N ASN A 187 7.07 -11.86 -4.70
CA ASN A 187 7.25 -10.83 -5.72
C ASN A 187 5.91 -10.11 -5.93
N SER A 188 5.92 -8.77 -5.92
CA SER A 188 4.69 -7.97 -6.10
C SER A 188 3.98 -8.23 -7.43
N TYR A 189 4.68 -8.66 -8.49
CA TYR A 189 4.02 -9.12 -9.73
C TYR A 189 3.15 -10.38 -9.56
N ALA A 190 3.34 -11.15 -8.49
CA ALA A 190 2.57 -12.36 -8.18
C ALA A 190 1.55 -12.19 -7.05
N THR A 191 1.57 -11.04 -6.36
CA THR A 191 0.70 -10.78 -5.19
C THR A 191 -0.14 -9.51 -5.34
N ARG A 192 0.16 -8.66 -6.34
CA ARG A 192 -0.61 -7.48 -6.74
C ARG A 192 -0.97 -7.61 -8.22
N PHE A 193 -2.26 -7.64 -8.50
CA PHE A 193 -2.76 -7.92 -9.84
C PHE A 193 -3.20 -6.63 -10.51
N LEU A 194 -2.57 -6.31 -11.65
CA LEU A 194 -2.82 -5.07 -12.37
C LEU A 194 -4.20 -5.11 -13.01
N TYR A 195 -5.01 -4.07 -12.79
CA TYR A 195 -6.22 -3.84 -13.57
C TYR A 195 -5.91 -2.93 -14.76
N THR A 196 -5.31 -1.76 -14.51
CA THR A 196 -4.90 -0.87 -15.60
C THR A 196 -3.80 0.12 -15.20
N VAL A 197 -3.24 0.79 -16.22
CA VAL A 197 -2.41 1.99 -16.06
C VAL A 197 -3.01 3.13 -16.88
N CYS A 198 -3.13 4.31 -16.29
CA CYS A 198 -3.71 5.48 -16.92
C CYS A 198 -2.73 6.65 -16.84
N HIS A 199 -2.49 7.34 -17.96
CA HIS A 199 -1.52 8.43 -18.00
C HIS A 199 -2.17 9.71 -17.49
N LYS A 200 -1.44 10.57 -16.77
CA LYS A 200 -1.97 11.84 -16.22
C LYS A 200 -2.71 12.74 -17.21
N LYS A 201 -2.35 12.71 -18.50
CA LYS A 201 -3.07 13.45 -19.56
C LYS A 201 -4.53 13.02 -19.75
N CYS A 202 -4.88 11.81 -19.33
CA CYS A 202 -6.22 11.28 -19.41
C CYS A 202 -7.09 11.76 -18.25
N TYR A 203 -6.51 12.15 -17.11
CA TYR A 203 -7.25 12.55 -15.90
C TYR A 203 -6.77 13.88 -15.28
N SER A 204 -6.10 14.70 -16.09
CA SER A 204 -5.75 16.08 -15.74
C SER A 204 -7.01 16.93 -15.51
N LYS A 205 -6.85 18.14 -14.98
CA LYS A 205 -7.97 19.09 -14.80
C LYS A 205 -8.82 19.19 -16.08
N GLY A 206 -10.15 19.06 -15.92
CA GLY A 206 -11.13 19.08 -17.01
C GLY A 206 -11.36 17.72 -17.71
N LYS A 207 -10.68 16.64 -17.31
CA LYS A 207 -10.86 15.28 -17.86
C LYS A 207 -11.08 14.23 -16.76
N SER A 208 -11.65 14.61 -15.63
CA SER A 208 -11.91 13.69 -14.52
C SER A 208 -12.80 12.53 -14.94
N GLU A 209 -13.75 12.77 -15.84
CA GLU A 209 -14.72 11.79 -16.34
C GLU A 209 -14.07 10.56 -16.96
N PHE A 210 -12.93 10.68 -17.65
CA PHE A 210 -12.24 9.53 -18.25
C PHE A 210 -11.78 8.52 -17.18
N PHE A 211 -11.21 9.00 -16.07
CA PHE A 211 -10.78 8.12 -14.99
C PHE A 211 -11.97 7.60 -14.18
N THR A 212 -13.00 8.43 -14.00
CA THR A 212 -14.28 7.97 -13.43
C THR A 212 -14.86 6.82 -14.27
N GLY A 213 -14.87 6.93 -15.60
CA GLY A 213 -15.31 5.87 -16.50
C GLY A 213 -14.51 4.58 -16.36
N ILE A 214 -13.19 4.65 -16.18
CA ILE A 214 -12.37 3.46 -15.86
C ILE A 214 -12.85 2.80 -14.55
N MET A 215 -13.08 3.60 -13.51
CA MET A 215 -13.52 3.09 -12.20
C MET A 215 -14.96 2.56 -12.24
N GLU A 216 -15.82 3.13 -13.08
CA GLU A 216 -17.17 2.62 -13.34
C GLU A 216 -17.13 1.23 -13.98
N ARG A 217 -16.25 1.02 -14.99
CA ARG A 217 -16.07 -0.31 -15.60
C ARG A 217 -15.51 -1.33 -14.61
N LEU A 218 -14.57 -0.92 -13.75
CA LEU A 218 -14.07 -1.80 -12.68
C LEU A 218 -15.18 -2.15 -11.68
N ALA A 219 -15.99 -1.18 -11.27
CA ALA A 219 -17.12 -1.43 -10.37
C ALA A 219 -18.19 -2.32 -11.00
N ASP A 220 -18.48 -2.17 -12.30
CA ASP A 220 -19.40 -3.05 -13.03
C ASP A 220 -18.86 -4.50 -13.06
N GLU A 221 -17.56 -4.68 -13.28
CA GLU A 221 -16.93 -6.00 -13.24
C GLU A 221 -16.98 -6.63 -11.85
N LEU A 222 -16.67 -5.87 -10.79
CA LEU A 222 -16.73 -6.36 -9.42
C LEU A 222 -18.16 -6.68 -8.98
N LEU A 223 -19.14 -5.92 -9.47
CA LEU A 223 -20.55 -6.21 -9.26
C LEU A 223 -20.95 -7.54 -9.91
N ASP A 224 -20.53 -7.77 -11.15
CA ASP A 224 -20.76 -9.03 -11.86
C ASP A 224 -20.07 -10.22 -11.16
N LEU A 225 -18.82 -10.06 -10.74
CA LEU A 225 -18.10 -11.08 -9.96
C LEU A 225 -18.71 -11.37 -8.60
N PHE A 226 -19.39 -10.40 -7.97
CA PHE A 226 -20.12 -10.64 -6.74
C PHE A 226 -21.38 -11.45 -7.02
N TRP A 227 -22.23 -11.04 -7.97
CA TRP A 227 -23.53 -11.69 -8.17
C TRP A 227 -23.48 -12.99 -8.99
N ASN A 228 -22.75 -12.95 -10.10
CA ASN A 228 -22.72 -14.02 -11.09
C ASN A 228 -21.46 -14.88 -10.95
N GLY A 229 -20.37 -14.30 -10.43
CA GLY A 229 -19.09 -14.97 -10.30
C GLY A 229 -18.46 -15.30 -11.65
N VAL A 230 -17.37 -16.05 -11.61
CA VAL A 230 -16.64 -16.54 -12.77
C VAL A 230 -16.50 -18.05 -12.68
N THR A 231 -16.72 -18.75 -13.79
CA THR A 231 -16.51 -20.20 -13.84
C THR A 231 -15.02 -20.49 -14.00
N LEU A 232 -14.43 -21.16 -13.01
CA LEU A 232 -13.04 -21.62 -13.02
C LEU A 232 -12.98 -23.11 -13.31
N ASN A 233 -11.97 -23.55 -14.07
CA ASN A 233 -11.67 -24.97 -14.23
C ASN A 233 -10.59 -25.39 -13.21
N LEU A 234 -11.02 -26.06 -12.15
CA LEU A 234 -10.14 -26.58 -11.10
C LEU A 234 -9.96 -28.09 -11.32
N ARG A 235 -8.82 -28.48 -11.88
CA ARG A 235 -8.47 -29.91 -12.13
C ARG A 235 -9.55 -30.69 -12.90
N GLY A 236 -10.13 -30.07 -13.93
CA GLY A 236 -11.19 -30.67 -14.74
C GLY A 236 -12.61 -30.42 -14.23
N LYS A 237 -12.77 -29.86 -13.02
CA LYS A 237 -14.09 -29.51 -12.46
C LYS A 237 -14.38 -28.04 -12.66
N LYS A 238 -15.52 -27.73 -13.28
CA LYS A 238 -16.05 -26.36 -13.36
C LYS A 238 -16.62 -25.95 -12.00
N VAL A 239 -16.16 -24.84 -11.46
CA VAL A 239 -16.57 -24.29 -10.17
C VAL A 239 -16.86 -22.80 -10.34
N ALA A 240 -18.00 -22.32 -9.84
CA ALA A 240 -18.29 -20.90 -9.77
C ALA A 240 -17.50 -20.26 -8.62
N PHE A 241 -16.76 -19.20 -8.91
CA PHE A 241 -15.94 -18.47 -7.96
C PHE A 241 -16.34 -17.00 -7.97
N TYR A 242 -16.47 -16.40 -6.80
CA TYR A 242 -16.99 -15.05 -6.61
C TYR A 242 -15.92 -14.16 -5.99
N ALA A 243 -16.11 -12.84 -6.07
CA ALA A 243 -15.26 -11.87 -5.39
C ALA A 243 -16.09 -10.92 -4.54
N ALA A 244 -15.59 -10.57 -3.36
CA ALA A 244 -16.22 -9.61 -2.46
C ALA A 244 -15.21 -8.52 -2.07
N LEU A 245 -15.60 -7.27 -2.32
CA LEU A 245 -14.76 -6.10 -2.10
C LEU A 245 -14.74 -5.72 -0.62
N LEU A 246 -13.55 -5.62 -0.04
CA LEU A 246 -13.35 -5.24 1.36
C LEU A 246 -13.01 -3.77 1.56
N GLY A 247 -12.44 -3.14 0.53
CA GLY A 247 -12.02 -1.74 0.60
C GLY A 247 -11.05 -1.33 -0.51
N LEU A 248 -10.88 -0.02 -0.60
CA LEU A 248 -9.87 0.70 -1.37
C LEU A 248 -8.84 1.26 -0.38
N LYS A 249 -7.57 0.90 -0.59
CA LYS A 249 -6.41 1.49 0.10
C LYS A 249 -5.57 2.30 -0.88
N GLY A 250 -4.62 3.06 -0.36
CA GLY A 250 -3.80 4.02 -1.11
C GLY A 250 -3.76 5.35 -0.37
N ASP A 251 -2.94 6.28 -0.85
CA ASP A 251 -2.86 7.60 -0.23
C ASP A 251 -4.24 8.29 -0.23
N TRP A 252 -4.47 9.16 0.74
CA TRP A 252 -5.76 9.82 0.92
C TRP A 252 -6.25 10.65 -0.29
N PRO A 253 -5.39 11.38 -1.04
CA PRO A 253 -5.84 12.15 -2.20
C PRO A 253 -6.40 11.28 -3.33
N ILE A 254 -5.86 10.07 -3.53
CA ILE A 254 -6.40 9.16 -4.55
C ILE A 254 -7.72 8.54 -4.10
N GLN A 255 -7.85 8.21 -2.81
CA GLN A 255 -9.15 7.80 -2.26
C GLN A 255 -10.21 8.90 -2.39
N ALA A 256 -9.85 10.15 -2.11
CA ALA A 256 -10.74 11.30 -2.26
C ALA A 256 -11.24 11.46 -3.70
N ARG A 257 -10.36 11.24 -4.67
CA ARG A 257 -10.69 11.26 -6.10
C ARG A 257 -11.63 10.13 -6.50
N ILE A 258 -11.31 8.88 -6.11
CA ILE A 258 -12.10 7.70 -6.51
C ILE A 258 -13.47 7.69 -5.82
N GLY A 259 -13.53 8.09 -4.56
CA GLY A 259 -14.74 8.12 -3.75
C GLY A 259 -15.63 9.34 -3.97
N ASN A 260 -15.25 10.29 -4.83
CA ASN A 260 -15.88 11.62 -4.92
C ASN A 260 -16.02 12.29 -3.54
N LEU A 261 -15.05 12.11 -2.66
CA LEU A 261 -15.13 12.55 -1.27
C LEU A 261 -15.18 14.09 -1.23
N SER A 262 -16.25 14.64 -0.68
CA SER A 262 -16.37 16.05 -0.33
C SER A 262 -15.66 16.36 0.98
N ARG A 263 -15.46 15.36 1.87
CA ARG A 263 -14.61 15.49 3.06
C ARG A 263 -13.26 14.81 2.87
N HIS A 264 -12.19 15.60 2.87
CA HIS A 264 -10.82 15.10 2.70
C HIS A 264 -9.77 16.13 3.17
N PHE A 265 -8.56 15.67 3.50
CA PHE A 265 -7.48 16.48 4.07
C PHE A 265 -7.07 17.72 3.25
N ALA A 266 -7.22 17.68 1.92
CA ALA A 266 -6.83 18.78 1.04
C ALA A 266 -7.83 19.94 1.04
N ARG A 267 -9.02 19.79 1.66
CA ARG A 267 -9.84 20.93 2.02
C ARG A 267 -9.12 21.66 3.13
N LYS A 268 -8.30 22.64 2.73
CA LYS A 268 -7.58 23.49 3.67
C LYS A 268 -8.60 24.02 4.68
N GLY A 269 -8.36 23.83 5.97
CA GLY A 269 -9.05 24.53 7.06
C GLY A 269 -8.74 26.04 7.05
N VAL A 270 -8.87 26.68 5.88
CA VAL A 270 -8.65 28.12 5.70
C VAL A 270 -9.96 28.78 6.07
N PHE A 271 -10.09 29.12 7.35
CA PHE A 271 -10.92 30.21 7.89
C PHE A 271 -12.43 30.26 7.53
N GLN A 272 -12.95 29.28 6.79
CA GLN A 272 -14.35 29.15 6.45
C GLN A 272 -14.83 27.76 6.85
N VAL A 273 -15.07 27.61 8.16
CA VAL A 273 -15.87 26.52 8.70
C VAL A 273 -17.25 26.63 8.05
N SER A 274 -17.50 25.81 7.04
CA SER A 274 -18.83 25.64 6.47
C SER A 274 -19.47 24.39 7.06
N ALA A 275 -20.80 24.32 7.03
CA ALA A 275 -21.54 23.14 7.50
C ALA A 275 -21.14 21.82 6.80
N LYS A 276 -20.40 21.85 5.69
CA LYS A 276 -20.01 20.68 4.86
C LYS A 276 -18.50 20.53 4.63
N SER A 277 -17.64 21.32 5.28
CA SER A 277 -16.19 21.32 5.02
C SER A 277 -15.37 20.51 6.03
N GLY A 278 -15.79 19.28 6.35
CA GLY A 278 -14.98 18.37 7.15
C GLY A 278 -13.74 17.88 6.40
N PHE A 279 -12.71 17.46 7.13
CA PHE A 279 -11.48 16.92 6.53
C PHE A 279 -11.42 15.38 6.58
N CYS A 280 -12.21 14.74 7.46
CA CYS A 280 -12.26 13.29 7.59
C CYS A 280 -13.43 12.70 6.80
N HIS A 281 -13.20 11.60 6.08
CA HIS A 281 -14.28 10.90 5.35
C HIS A 281 -15.06 9.92 6.23
N LEU A 282 -14.48 9.45 7.33
CA LEU A 282 -15.14 8.49 8.24
C LEU A 282 -15.97 9.16 9.34
N CYS A 283 -15.78 10.44 9.61
CA CYS A 283 -16.51 11.18 10.64
C CYS A 283 -16.73 12.64 10.21
N ARG A 284 -17.30 13.47 11.10
CA ARG A 284 -17.57 14.89 10.85
C ARG A 284 -16.47 15.84 11.33
N ALA A 285 -15.27 15.34 11.67
CA ALA A 285 -14.18 16.18 12.16
C ALA A 285 -13.84 17.31 11.16
N GLY A 286 -13.76 18.54 11.68
CA GLY A 286 -13.54 19.77 10.91
C GLY A 286 -14.81 20.44 10.39
N GLU A 287 -15.99 19.84 10.56
CA GLU A 287 -17.27 20.52 10.32
C GLU A 287 -17.65 21.44 11.49
N GLN A 288 -18.61 22.35 11.26
CA GLN A 288 -19.17 23.20 12.31
C GLN A 288 -19.73 22.35 13.46
N GLY A 289 -19.26 22.61 14.69
CA GLY A 289 -19.63 21.86 15.90
C GLY A 289 -18.78 20.61 16.18
N TYR A 290 -17.81 20.30 15.32
CA TYR A 290 -16.96 19.12 15.41
C TYR A 290 -15.49 19.50 15.29
N ASP A 291 -14.89 19.95 16.40
CA ASP A 291 -13.50 20.41 16.42
C ASP A 291 -12.54 19.30 15.98
N ALA A 292 -11.82 19.57 14.89
CA ALA A 292 -10.79 18.70 14.35
C ALA A 292 -9.60 18.50 15.30
N ASN A 293 -9.38 19.46 16.20
CA ASN A 293 -8.26 19.49 17.14
C ASN A 293 -8.62 18.91 18.52
N ASP A 294 -9.87 18.51 18.73
CA ASP A 294 -10.22 17.74 19.91
C ASP A 294 -9.86 16.27 19.65
N TYR A 295 -8.77 15.83 20.27
CA TYR A 295 -8.26 14.46 20.15
C TYR A 295 -8.63 13.60 21.37
N GLY A 296 -9.41 14.14 22.31
CA GLY A 296 -9.83 13.45 23.52
C GLY A 296 -10.69 12.23 23.22
N SER A 297 -10.82 11.35 24.21
CA SER A 297 -11.71 10.19 24.14
C SER A 297 -13.20 10.59 24.00
N SER A 298 -13.56 11.78 24.47
CA SER A 298 -14.90 12.37 24.41
C SER A 298 -15.14 13.28 23.20
N ALA A 299 -14.21 13.35 22.24
CA ALA A 299 -14.32 14.27 21.12
C ALA A 299 -15.62 14.09 20.34
N SER A 300 -16.33 15.20 20.07
CA SER A 300 -17.70 15.16 19.54
C SER A 300 -17.82 14.45 18.19
N TRP A 301 -16.77 14.53 17.36
CA TRP A 301 -16.74 13.86 16.05
C TRP A 301 -16.65 12.33 16.16
N ARG A 302 -16.15 11.76 17.26
CA ARG A 302 -16.09 10.30 17.44
C ARG A 302 -17.48 9.68 17.39
N ALA A 303 -18.48 10.35 17.97
CA ALA A 303 -19.87 9.90 17.95
C ALA A 303 -20.49 9.87 16.54
N THR A 304 -19.84 10.47 15.55
CA THR A 304 -20.29 10.58 14.15
C THR A 304 -19.63 9.58 13.20
N TYR A 305 -18.73 8.73 13.73
CA TYR A 305 -18.02 7.72 12.95
C TYR A 305 -18.98 6.80 12.19
N LEU A 306 -18.83 6.72 10.87
CA LEU A 306 -19.64 5.94 9.92
C LEU A 306 -21.15 6.23 9.98
N LYS A 307 -21.54 7.46 10.37
CA LYS A 307 -22.95 7.89 10.45
C LYS A 307 -23.34 8.91 9.40
N CYS A 308 -22.41 9.35 8.55
CA CYS A 308 -22.63 10.49 7.65
C CYS A 308 -21.89 10.27 6.33
N ILE A 309 -22.61 10.47 5.24
CA ILE A 309 -22.08 10.33 3.88
C ILE A 309 -21.00 11.42 3.62
N PRO A 310 -19.78 11.07 3.15
CA PRO A 310 -18.68 12.01 2.92
C PRO A 310 -18.58 12.53 1.48
N TRP A 311 -19.63 12.45 0.68
CA TRP A 311 -19.67 12.89 -0.71
C TRP A 311 -21.01 13.56 -1.05
N ASP A 312 -21.00 14.44 -2.04
CA ASP A 312 -22.24 15.00 -2.62
C ASP A 312 -22.80 14.07 -3.71
N SER A 313 -21.92 13.33 -4.41
CA SER A 313 -22.27 12.30 -5.37
C SER A 313 -21.50 11.01 -5.08
N GLU A 314 -22.20 9.88 -5.12
CA GLU A 314 -21.62 8.59 -4.77
C GLU A 314 -20.53 8.16 -5.77
N GLY A 315 -19.39 7.66 -5.26
CA GLY A 315 -18.32 7.13 -6.09
C GLY A 315 -18.67 5.77 -6.72
N PRO A 316 -18.09 5.39 -7.88
CA PRO A 316 -18.50 4.18 -8.61
C PRO A 316 -18.39 2.89 -7.81
N LEU A 317 -17.37 2.77 -6.94
CA LEU A 317 -17.13 1.58 -6.13
C LEU A 317 -18.20 1.32 -5.06
N CYS A 318 -18.96 2.34 -4.66
CA CYS A 318 -20.02 2.21 -3.67
C CYS A 318 -21.25 1.41 -4.17
N ARG A 319 -21.30 1.12 -5.48
CA ARG A 319 -22.30 0.24 -6.11
C ARG A 319 -21.99 -1.24 -5.88
N VAL A 320 -20.74 -1.58 -5.59
CA VAL A 320 -20.32 -2.97 -5.34
C VAL A 320 -20.85 -3.40 -3.96
N PRO A 321 -21.50 -4.57 -3.81
CA PRO A 321 -22.02 -5.03 -2.54
C PRO A 321 -20.91 -5.13 -1.46
N GLN A 322 -21.11 -4.41 -0.36
CA GLN A 322 -20.13 -4.23 0.72
C GLN A 322 -20.83 -3.92 2.05
N SER A 323 -20.14 -3.30 3.01
CA SER A 323 -20.74 -2.79 4.25
C SER A 323 -21.85 -1.75 3.96
N PRO A 324 -22.94 -1.71 4.75
CA PRO A 324 -23.96 -0.66 4.62
C PRO A 324 -23.43 0.75 4.83
N ALA A 325 -22.44 0.91 5.71
CA ALA A 325 -21.68 2.15 5.85
C ALA A 325 -20.68 2.25 4.68
N LYS A 326 -21.13 2.74 3.54
CA LYS A 326 -20.37 2.70 2.28
C LYS A 326 -19.05 3.46 2.34
N GLU A 327 -18.93 4.47 3.18
CA GLU A 327 -17.68 5.21 3.41
C GLU A 327 -16.57 4.33 3.99
N PHE A 328 -16.93 3.21 4.62
CA PHE A 328 -16.00 2.22 5.15
C PHE A 328 -15.15 1.57 4.06
N ILE A 329 -15.54 1.66 2.78
CA ILE A 329 -14.70 1.21 1.67
C ILE A 329 -13.36 1.93 1.64
N HIS A 330 -13.28 3.19 2.08
CA HIS A 330 -12.08 4.03 2.03
C HIS A 330 -11.23 3.84 3.28
N LYS A 331 -10.12 3.11 3.16
CA LYS A 331 -9.30 2.67 4.30
C LYS A 331 -8.17 3.65 4.62
N PHE A 332 -7.95 3.96 5.90
CA PHE A 332 -6.70 4.64 6.29
C PHE A 332 -5.54 3.66 6.21
N ASP A 333 -4.66 3.84 5.24
CA ASP A 333 -3.51 2.95 5.11
C ASP A 333 -2.43 3.31 6.15
N LEU A 334 -1.88 2.29 6.80
CA LEU A 334 -0.87 2.46 7.85
C LEU A 334 0.44 3.07 7.31
N PHE A 335 0.77 2.84 6.04
CA PHE A 335 2.04 3.28 5.48
C PHE A 335 2.09 4.81 5.33
N HIS A 336 1.12 5.41 4.67
CA HIS A 336 1.06 6.86 4.48
C HIS A 336 0.69 7.60 5.77
N THR A 337 -0.18 7.01 6.58
CA THR A 337 -0.64 7.61 7.84
C THR A 337 0.43 7.57 8.92
N VAL A 338 1.15 6.44 9.06
CA VAL A 338 2.09 6.22 10.17
C VAL A 338 3.53 6.32 9.70
N HIS A 339 4.00 5.37 8.87
CA HIS A 339 5.41 5.33 8.45
C HIS A 339 5.88 6.61 7.75
N LYS A 340 5.13 7.06 6.75
CA LYS A 340 5.39 8.28 5.96
C LYS A 340 4.59 9.49 6.47
N GLY A 341 4.01 9.37 7.65
CA GLY A 341 3.18 10.39 8.27
C GLY A 341 3.68 10.68 9.67
N VAL A 342 2.85 10.39 10.65
CA VAL A 342 3.05 10.82 12.04
C VAL A 342 4.40 10.35 12.60
N PHE A 343 4.87 9.15 12.25
CA PHE A 343 6.13 8.64 12.82
C PHE A 343 7.36 9.23 12.12
N ALA A 344 7.27 9.57 10.83
CA ALA A 344 8.31 10.35 10.16
C ALA A 344 8.37 11.79 10.71
N GLU A 345 7.24 12.37 11.10
CA GLU A 345 7.16 13.69 11.76
C GLU A 345 7.77 13.64 13.17
N LEU A 346 7.45 12.60 13.94
CA LEU A 346 8.08 12.31 15.25
C LEU A 346 9.61 12.23 15.11
N ALA A 347 10.09 11.36 14.21
CA ALA A 347 11.52 11.11 14.06
C ALA A 347 12.25 12.35 13.53
N GLY A 348 11.68 13.06 12.55
CA GLY A 348 12.25 14.31 12.04
C GLY A 348 12.36 15.38 13.13
N SER A 349 11.31 15.57 13.92
CA SER A 349 11.32 16.53 15.04
C SER A 349 12.33 16.14 16.10
N ALA A 350 12.38 14.87 16.50
CA ALA A 350 13.32 14.37 17.50
C ALA A 350 14.79 14.52 17.06
N LEU A 351 15.10 14.33 15.78
CA LEU A 351 16.45 14.57 15.25
C LEU A 351 16.86 16.05 15.35
N VAL A 352 15.96 16.96 15.01
CA VAL A 352 16.25 18.40 15.13
C VAL A 352 16.39 18.82 16.58
N VAL A 353 15.65 18.20 17.51
CA VAL A 353 15.84 18.49 18.94
C VAL A 353 17.25 18.09 19.43
N ILE A 354 17.87 17.03 18.90
CA ILE A 354 19.28 16.72 19.20
C ILE A 354 20.19 17.90 18.80
N THR A 355 19.89 18.55 17.67
CA THR A 355 20.65 19.70 17.19
C THR A 355 20.35 20.99 17.98
N ASP A 356 19.08 21.19 18.39
CA ASP A 356 18.66 22.34 19.21
C ASP A 356 19.44 22.39 20.54
N TYR A 357 19.75 21.21 21.11
CA TYR A 357 20.50 21.07 22.36
C TYR A 357 22.00 20.76 22.16
N SER A 358 22.50 20.71 20.92
CA SER A 358 23.91 20.42 20.59
C SER A 358 24.46 19.14 21.24
N LEU A 359 23.64 18.08 21.32
CA LEU A 359 23.96 16.86 22.08
C LEU A 359 25.02 15.97 21.45
N VAL A 360 25.47 16.27 20.24
CA VAL A 360 26.50 15.51 19.50
C VAL A 360 27.79 16.31 19.29
N GLY A 361 27.95 17.40 20.04
CA GLY A 361 29.14 18.25 20.01
C GLY A 361 28.91 19.62 19.36
N SER A 362 29.97 20.43 19.35
CA SER A 362 29.98 21.77 18.74
C SER A 362 30.17 21.67 17.23
N GLY A 363 29.27 22.28 16.46
CA GLY A 363 29.36 22.34 15.00
C GLY A 363 28.12 22.99 14.41
N ASP A 364 28.18 23.33 13.12
CA ASP A 364 26.98 23.76 12.41
C ASP A 364 25.98 22.59 12.24
N ILE A 365 24.73 22.90 11.89
CA ILE A 365 23.68 21.89 11.77
C ILE A 365 24.08 20.74 10.82
N PRO A 366 24.65 20.98 9.63
CA PRO A 366 25.17 19.90 8.78
C PRO A 366 26.16 18.96 9.49
N GLN A 367 27.16 19.50 10.20
CA GLN A 367 28.13 18.69 10.94
C GLN A 367 27.46 17.86 12.04
N GLN A 368 26.49 18.44 12.75
CA GLN A 368 25.72 17.72 13.76
C GLN A 368 24.87 16.60 13.14
N LEU A 369 24.23 16.84 11.99
CA LEU A 369 23.46 15.82 11.28
C LEU A 369 24.33 14.64 10.81
N ASP A 370 25.56 14.90 10.34
CA ASP A 370 26.52 13.85 9.99
C ASP A 370 26.91 13.00 11.21
N ALA A 371 27.14 13.65 12.36
CA ALA A 371 27.43 12.95 13.62
C ALA A 371 26.25 12.08 14.09
N ILE A 372 25.02 12.62 14.02
CA ILE A 372 23.79 11.88 14.32
C ILE A 372 23.62 10.69 13.38
N TYR A 373 23.86 10.89 12.08
CA TYR A 373 23.75 9.81 11.10
C TYR A 373 24.78 8.70 11.37
N ALA A 374 26.02 9.03 11.73
CA ALA A 374 27.03 8.05 12.11
C ALA A 374 26.63 7.23 13.36
N LEU A 375 25.95 7.86 14.33
CA LEU A 375 25.35 7.16 15.48
C LEU A 375 24.23 6.22 15.04
N ALA A 376 23.32 6.70 14.19
CA ALA A 376 22.21 5.89 13.67
C ALA A 376 22.70 4.68 12.87
N VAL A 377 23.73 4.83 12.03
CA VAL A 377 24.36 3.72 11.29
C VAL A 377 24.97 2.70 12.24
N ARG A 378 25.66 3.13 13.31
CA ARG A 378 26.19 2.22 14.33
C ARG A 378 25.09 1.44 15.04
N HIS A 379 24.01 2.12 15.44
CA HIS A 379 22.84 1.48 16.03
C HIS A 379 22.24 0.44 15.09
N CYS A 380 22.01 0.81 13.83
CA CYS A 380 21.42 -0.08 12.83
C CYS A 380 22.25 -1.35 12.60
N LYS A 381 23.59 -1.22 12.59
CA LYS A 381 24.49 -2.38 12.52
C LYS A 381 24.36 -3.27 13.76
N ALA A 382 24.27 -2.69 14.96
CA ALA A 382 24.13 -3.44 16.20
C ALA A 382 22.77 -4.16 16.32
N THR A 383 21.70 -3.57 15.79
CA THR A 383 20.35 -4.14 15.82
C THR A 383 19.98 -4.96 14.58
N ASN A 384 20.92 -5.15 13.64
CA ASN A 384 20.69 -5.82 12.37
C ASN A 384 19.49 -5.24 11.58
N THR A 385 19.36 -3.92 11.59
CA THR A 385 18.34 -3.19 10.82
C THR A 385 19.00 -2.45 9.67
N ALA A 386 18.35 -2.43 8.50
CA ALA A 386 18.85 -1.72 7.33
C ALA A 386 18.41 -0.25 7.36
N LEU A 387 19.31 0.63 6.93
CA LEU A 387 19.04 2.04 6.66
C LEU A 387 19.31 2.30 5.18
N HIS A 388 18.34 2.87 4.47
CA HIS A 388 18.40 3.02 3.01
C HIS A 388 18.75 4.44 2.54
N MET A 389 18.70 5.42 3.45
CA MET A 389 19.20 6.77 3.19
C MET A 389 20.72 6.80 3.33
N ASP A 390 21.39 7.64 2.53
CA ASP A 390 22.86 7.75 2.52
C ASP A 390 23.41 8.78 3.54
N GLY A 391 22.54 9.58 4.14
CA GLY A 391 22.91 10.62 5.11
C GLY A 391 21.72 11.42 5.60
N LEU A 392 21.90 12.19 6.68
CA LEU A 392 20.92 13.15 7.17
C LEU A 392 21.25 14.55 6.64
N THR A 393 20.27 15.23 6.06
CA THR A 393 20.43 16.62 5.59
C THR A 393 19.23 17.46 5.98
N ARG A 394 19.41 18.78 6.01
CA ARG A 394 18.29 19.74 6.17
C ARG A 394 17.16 19.49 5.17
N HIS A 395 17.51 19.18 3.91
CA HIS A 395 16.54 18.86 2.87
C HIS A 395 15.75 17.58 3.20
N LEU A 396 16.43 16.53 3.65
CA LEU A 396 15.80 15.28 4.03
C LEU A 396 14.86 15.43 5.23
N LEU A 397 15.13 16.40 6.11
CA LEU A 397 14.31 16.71 7.27
C LEU A 397 13.27 17.82 7.02
N SER A 398 13.19 18.38 5.80
CA SER A 398 12.38 19.57 5.51
C SER A 398 12.62 20.72 6.51
N PHE A 399 13.86 20.87 6.98
CA PHE A 399 14.23 21.81 8.03
C PHE A 399 15.27 22.82 7.51
N SER A 400 14.77 23.87 6.86
CA SER A 400 15.61 24.93 6.28
C SER A 400 15.74 26.13 7.23
N ALA A 401 14.70 26.41 8.02
CA ALA A 401 14.66 27.49 9.00
C ALA A 401 13.97 27.05 10.31
N ASP A 402 14.15 27.84 11.37
CA ASP A 402 13.64 27.50 12.70
C ASP A 402 12.11 27.48 12.78
N TYR A 403 11.40 28.14 11.87
CA TYR A 403 9.93 28.10 11.80
C TYR A 403 9.39 26.91 11.00
N ASP A 404 10.26 26.07 10.42
CA ASP A 404 9.84 24.86 9.72
C ASP A 404 9.50 23.76 10.72
N TYR A 405 8.47 22.96 10.40
CA TYR A 405 8.16 21.73 11.14
C TYR A 405 8.90 20.54 10.53
N PRO A 406 9.93 19.97 11.20
CA PRO A 406 10.74 18.92 10.64
C PRO A 406 9.94 17.64 10.34
N VAL A 407 10.29 16.96 9.26
CA VAL A 407 9.71 15.67 8.88
C VAL A 407 10.73 14.82 8.14
N GLY A 408 10.78 13.54 8.45
CA GLY A 408 11.59 12.56 7.73
C GLY A 408 11.10 12.28 6.31
N ASN A 409 11.64 12.97 5.31
CA ASN A 409 11.31 12.77 3.90
C ASN A 409 12.18 11.72 3.20
N TRP A 410 12.61 10.68 3.92
CA TRP A 410 13.36 9.57 3.32
C TRP A 410 12.49 8.74 2.36
N PHE A 411 13.13 8.11 1.37
CA PHE A 411 12.43 7.39 0.30
C PHE A 411 11.78 6.08 0.76
N LYS A 412 12.34 5.36 1.74
CA LYS A 412 11.83 4.07 2.21
C LYS A 412 11.19 4.19 3.58
N GLY A 413 9.92 3.79 3.75
CA GLY A 413 9.26 3.87 5.06
C GLY A 413 9.84 2.96 6.14
N ALA A 414 10.69 1.98 5.75
CA ALA A 414 11.49 1.19 6.68
C ALA A 414 12.50 2.03 7.46
N ASP A 415 13.00 3.13 6.87
CA ASP A 415 13.93 4.04 7.53
C ASP A 415 13.25 4.75 8.71
N THR A 416 11.93 4.99 8.65
CA THR A 416 11.17 5.53 9.80
C THR A 416 11.32 4.61 11.02
N SER A 417 11.11 3.30 10.82
CA SER A 417 11.20 2.33 11.92
C SER A 417 12.63 2.22 12.46
N ALA A 418 13.63 2.22 11.57
CA ALA A 418 15.04 2.21 11.97
C ALA A 418 15.41 3.47 12.78
N MET A 419 14.96 4.64 12.32
CA MET A 419 15.21 5.91 13.00
C MET A 419 14.47 6.00 14.33
N CYS A 420 13.21 5.59 14.43
CA CYS A 420 12.50 5.54 15.70
C CYS A 420 13.19 4.58 16.70
N SER A 421 13.74 3.46 16.23
CA SER A 421 14.49 2.53 17.09
C SER A 421 15.79 3.16 17.61
N PHE A 422 16.57 3.82 16.74
CA PHE A 422 17.78 4.54 17.14
C PHE A 422 17.45 5.67 18.13
N LEU A 423 16.44 6.49 17.82
CA LEU A 423 16.05 7.63 18.65
C LEU A 423 15.58 7.17 20.03
N GLU A 424 14.83 6.06 20.13
CA GLU A 424 14.46 5.50 21.43
C GLU A 424 15.70 5.19 22.27
N ALA A 425 16.70 4.52 21.69
CA ALA A 425 17.94 4.18 22.39
C ALA A 425 18.74 5.42 22.79
N PHE A 426 18.92 6.37 21.85
CA PHE A 426 19.65 7.61 22.09
C PHE A 426 19.03 8.43 23.22
N TRP A 427 17.72 8.68 23.17
CA TRP A 427 17.02 9.49 24.17
C TRP A 427 16.91 8.76 25.52
N ALA A 428 16.79 7.43 25.53
CA ALA A 428 16.82 6.65 26.77
C ALA A 428 18.15 6.80 27.49
N GLU A 429 19.27 6.71 26.77
CA GLU A 429 20.61 6.89 27.33
C GLU A 429 20.81 8.32 27.83
N HIS A 430 20.45 9.32 27.02
CA HIS A 430 20.59 10.73 27.37
C HIS A 430 19.79 11.10 28.63
N ILE A 431 18.51 10.70 28.71
CA ILE A 431 17.65 10.98 29.87
C ILE A 431 18.15 10.25 31.12
N ALA A 432 18.67 9.02 30.99
CA ALA A 432 19.25 8.30 32.11
C ALA A 432 20.51 8.99 32.65
N ALA A 433 21.37 9.51 31.76
CA ALA A 433 22.56 10.25 32.14
C ALA A 433 22.24 11.59 32.84
N HIS A 434 21.08 12.18 32.55
CA HIS A 434 20.61 13.45 33.12
C HIS A 434 19.38 13.25 34.02
N ALA A 435 19.29 12.13 34.73
CA ALA A 435 18.09 11.77 35.51
C ALA A 435 17.70 12.80 36.59
N ASN A 436 18.67 13.58 37.07
CA ASN A 436 18.46 14.65 38.06
C ASN A 436 17.86 15.93 37.44
N GLU A 437 17.86 16.04 36.10
CA GLU A 437 17.23 17.13 35.36
C GLU A 437 15.80 16.73 35.00
N SER A 438 14.82 17.56 35.40
CA SER A 438 13.42 17.32 35.07
C SER A 438 13.03 18.03 33.79
N ASP A 439 13.47 17.52 32.64
CA ASP A 439 12.94 17.98 31.35
C ASP A 439 11.81 17.05 30.90
N GLU A 440 10.58 17.44 31.27
CA GLU A 440 9.36 16.72 30.89
C GLU A 440 9.10 16.74 29.38
N TYR A 441 9.64 17.72 28.64
CA TYR A 441 9.54 17.77 27.19
C TYR A 441 10.40 16.67 26.56
N LEU A 442 11.63 16.47 27.05
CA LEU A 442 12.48 15.37 26.60
C LEU A 442 11.88 13.99 26.94
N ARG A 443 11.33 13.85 28.16
CA ARG A 443 10.65 12.61 28.57
C ARG A 443 9.45 12.26 27.69
N GLY A 444 8.68 13.27 27.26
CA GLY A 444 7.56 13.10 26.32
C GLY A 444 7.99 12.47 25.00
N PHE A 445 9.17 12.83 24.44
CA PHE A 445 9.67 12.20 23.21
C PHE A 445 9.96 10.73 23.40
N LEU A 446 10.60 10.39 24.51
CA LEU A 446 10.99 9.02 24.79
C LEU A 446 9.76 8.14 24.97
N GLU A 447 8.71 8.66 25.62
CA GLU A 447 7.41 7.98 25.72
C GLU A 447 6.77 7.78 24.34
N CYS A 448 6.77 8.81 23.48
CA CYS A 448 6.32 8.68 22.10
C CYS A 448 7.09 7.59 21.35
N LEU A 449 8.41 7.60 21.40
CA LEU A 449 9.27 6.66 20.68
C LEU A 449 9.08 5.22 21.17
N ARG A 450 9.02 5.01 22.48
CA ARG A 450 8.74 3.69 23.08
C ARG A 450 7.39 3.15 22.64
N ALA A 451 6.33 3.97 22.76
CA ALA A 451 4.99 3.59 22.39
C ALA A 451 4.88 3.28 20.87
N ALA A 452 5.50 4.13 20.04
CA ALA A 452 5.60 3.92 18.59
C ALA A 452 6.30 2.60 18.23
N ASN A 453 7.44 2.30 18.88
CA ASN A 453 8.19 1.08 18.61
C ASN A 453 7.47 -0.18 19.10
N ILE A 454 6.80 -0.14 20.26
CA ILE A 454 5.95 -1.26 20.74
C ILE A 454 4.80 -1.49 19.77
N PHE A 455 4.10 -0.43 19.35
CA PHE A 455 2.99 -0.51 18.40
C PHE A 455 3.42 -1.20 17.11
N MET A 456 4.47 -0.71 16.46
CA MET A 456 4.91 -1.24 15.17
C MET A 456 5.52 -2.64 15.29
N ARG A 457 6.31 -2.90 16.32
CA ARG A 457 6.87 -4.24 16.58
C ARG A 457 5.77 -5.27 16.78
N THR A 458 4.71 -4.91 17.50
CA THR A 458 3.56 -5.79 17.70
C THR A 458 2.88 -6.11 16.37
N LEU A 459 2.58 -5.10 15.56
CA LEU A 459 1.93 -5.31 14.26
C LEU A 459 2.78 -6.17 13.32
N TYR A 460 4.08 -5.85 13.16
CA TYR A 460 4.98 -6.56 12.24
C TYR A 460 5.40 -7.96 12.67
N ARG A 461 5.15 -8.33 13.93
CA ARG A 461 5.34 -9.71 14.42
C ARG A 461 4.05 -10.54 14.35
N SER A 462 2.92 -9.93 14.00
CA SER A 462 1.60 -10.58 14.03
C SER A 462 1.17 -11.10 12.66
N GLY A 463 0.15 -11.95 12.65
CA GLY A 463 -0.53 -12.37 11.42
C GLY A 463 -1.55 -11.35 10.89
N LEU A 464 -2.39 -11.80 9.96
CA LEU A 464 -3.50 -11.03 9.40
C LEU A 464 -4.54 -10.69 10.48
N TRP A 465 -4.77 -11.65 11.38
CA TRP A 465 -5.66 -11.50 12.52
C TRP A 465 -4.83 -11.45 13.79
N LEU A 466 -4.84 -10.31 14.47
CA LEU A 466 -4.25 -10.15 15.79
C LEU A 466 -5.01 -11.01 16.79
N SER A 467 -4.27 -11.80 17.58
CA SER A 467 -4.82 -12.39 18.79
C SER A 467 -5.29 -11.29 19.74
N GLN A 468 -6.14 -11.63 20.69
CA GLN A 468 -6.61 -10.69 21.70
C GLN A 468 -5.46 -9.99 22.43
N GLU A 469 -4.43 -10.73 22.84
CA GLU A 469 -3.25 -10.20 23.52
C GLU A 469 -2.50 -9.20 22.63
N ARG A 470 -2.18 -9.57 21.39
CA ARG A 470 -1.49 -8.68 20.44
C ARG A 470 -2.31 -7.45 20.10
N CYS A 471 -3.63 -7.62 19.96
CA CYS A 471 -4.56 -6.51 19.72
C CYS A 471 -4.54 -5.54 20.91
N ARG A 472 -4.55 -6.05 22.15
CA ARG A 472 -4.47 -5.25 23.36
C ARG A 472 -3.14 -4.48 23.42
N THR A 473 -2.01 -5.17 23.25
CA THR A 473 -0.68 -4.53 23.27
C THR A 473 -0.57 -3.43 22.22
N ALA A 474 -1.05 -3.67 20.99
CA ALA A 474 -1.06 -2.66 19.95
C ALA A 474 -2.01 -1.50 20.27
N ALA A 475 -3.21 -1.78 20.80
CA ALA A 475 -4.18 -0.74 21.18
C ALA A 475 -3.65 0.16 22.31
N GLU A 476 -3.10 -0.42 23.38
CA GLU A 476 -2.54 0.31 24.52
C GLU A 476 -1.32 1.13 24.09
N ALA A 477 -0.41 0.55 23.30
CA ALA A 477 0.75 1.28 22.77
C ALA A 477 0.34 2.42 21.82
N GLY A 478 -0.64 2.19 20.94
CA GLY A 478 -1.19 3.23 20.07
C GLY A 478 -1.84 4.36 20.86
N ALA A 479 -2.63 4.05 21.89
CA ALA A 479 -3.26 5.05 22.75
C ALA A 479 -2.23 5.84 23.57
N ALA A 480 -1.21 5.16 24.11
CA ALA A 480 -0.10 5.80 24.82
C ALA A 480 0.67 6.75 23.89
N PHE A 481 0.94 6.33 22.65
CA PHE A 481 1.56 7.17 21.63
C PHE A 481 0.73 8.43 21.36
N LEU A 482 -0.58 8.28 21.09
CA LEU A 482 -1.46 9.40 20.79
C LEU A 482 -1.43 10.43 21.92
N LYS A 483 -1.61 9.97 23.17
CA LYS A 483 -1.56 10.84 24.35
C LYS A 483 -0.22 11.57 24.48
N ALA A 484 0.88 10.83 24.47
CA ALA A 484 2.22 11.40 24.63
C ALA A 484 2.57 12.41 23.50
N TYR A 485 2.14 12.14 22.26
CA TYR A 485 2.41 13.01 21.13
C TYR A 485 1.67 14.35 21.26
N ILE A 486 0.42 14.36 21.73
CA ILE A 486 -0.33 15.60 22.00
C ILE A 486 0.37 16.39 23.10
N GLU A 487 0.66 15.76 24.24
CA GLU A 487 1.31 16.43 25.37
C GLU A 487 2.67 17.03 24.96
N THR A 488 3.44 16.28 24.16
CA THR A 488 4.72 16.74 23.60
C THR A 488 4.52 17.91 22.63
N SER A 489 3.51 17.86 21.75
CA SER A 489 3.21 18.94 20.81
C SER A 489 2.76 20.21 21.51
N SER A 490 1.97 20.11 22.58
CA SER A 490 1.56 21.24 23.42
C SER A 490 2.76 21.88 24.10
N ARG A 491 3.67 21.08 24.68
CA ARG A 491 4.92 21.59 25.29
C ARG A 491 5.82 22.27 24.26
N ALA A 492 5.94 21.72 23.05
CA ALA A 492 6.69 22.36 21.97
C ALA A 492 6.09 23.73 21.62
N PHE A 493 4.75 23.79 21.49
CA PHE A 493 4.03 25.03 21.22
C PHE A 493 4.23 26.07 22.33
N ASP A 494 4.13 25.68 23.60
CA ASP A 494 4.37 26.56 24.76
C ASP A 494 5.80 27.10 24.79
N GLN A 495 6.76 26.30 24.34
CA GLN A 495 8.17 26.71 24.17
C GLN A 495 8.43 27.50 22.88
N GLN A 496 7.40 27.83 22.09
CA GLN A 496 7.50 28.47 20.78
C GLN A 496 8.40 27.72 19.78
N LYS A 497 8.48 26.39 19.93
CA LYS A 497 9.22 25.50 19.03
C LYS A 497 8.26 24.89 18.01
N THR A 498 8.61 25.00 16.74
CA THR A 498 7.90 24.36 15.60
C THR A 498 8.30 22.89 15.49
N ARG A 499 7.93 22.10 16.50
CA ARG A 499 8.21 20.66 16.56
C ARG A 499 6.91 19.90 16.76
N PHE A 500 6.86 18.63 16.33
CA PHE A 500 5.73 17.72 16.56
C PHE A 500 4.38 18.26 16.08
N LYS A 501 4.31 18.65 14.80
CA LYS A 501 3.04 19.14 14.21
C LYS A 501 1.93 18.08 14.29
N LEU A 502 0.70 18.57 14.42
CA LEU A 502 -0.52 17.78 14.32
C LEU A 502 -1.08 17.93 12.90
N THR A 503 -1.06 16.85 12.14
CA THR A 503 -1.56 16.81 10.75
C THR A 503 -2.85 16.00 10.65
N PRO A 504 -3.61 16.10 9.56
CA PRO A 504 -4.75 15.21 9.31
C PRO A 504 -4.41 13.71 9.41
N LYS A 505 -3.14 13.33 9.19
CA LYS A 505 -2.67 11.95 9.36
C LYS A 505 -2.69 11.50 10.82
N TYR A 506 -2.49 12.43 11.76
CA TYR A 506 -2.65 12.14 13.19
C TYR A 506 -4.09 11.70 13.49
N HIS A 507 -5.09 12.38 12.93
CA HIS A 507 -6.49 11.97 13.04
C HIS A 507 -6.77 10.61 12.36
N GLY A 508 -6.15 10.34 11.21
CA GLY A 508 -6.19 9.02 10.58
C GLY A 508 -5.64 7.91 11.49
N LEU A 509 -4.53 8.19 12.21
CA LEU A 509 -3.96 7.27 13.19
C LEU A 509 -4.92 7.03 14.37
N ILE A 510 -5.65 8.06 14.82
CA ILE A 510 -6.68 7.87 15.85
C ILE A 510 -7.70 6.83 15.40
N HIS A 511 -8.23 6.92 14.19
CA HIS A 511 -9.16 5.92 13.67
C HIS A 511 -8.56 4.50 13.59
N ILE A 512 -7.28 4.38 13.23
CA ILE A 512 -6.57 3.08 13.22
C ILE A 512 -6.50 2.50 14.64
N VAL A 513 -6.13 3.31 15.64
CA VAL A 513 -6.04 2.89 17.04
C VAL A 513 -7.42 2.60 17.63
N ASP A 514 -8.43 3.41 17.32
CA ASP A 514 -9.82 3.20 17.76
C ASP A 514 -10.40 1.87 17.26
N ASN A 515 -10.06 1.46 16.03
CA ASN A 515 -10.46 0.17 15.49
C ASN A 515 -9.86 -1.00 16.29
N LEU A 516 -8.61 -0.87 16.75
CA LEU A 516 -7.98 -1.85 17.64
C LEU A 516 -8.61 -1.84 19.03
N ILE A 517 -8.85 -0.67 19.62
CA ILE A 517 -9.51 -0.51 20.91
C ILE A 517 -10.92 -1.12 20.86
N THR A 518 -11.67 -0.88 19.78
CA THR A 518 -13.00 -1.47 19.59
C THR A 518 -12.93 -3.00 19.52
N GLY A 519 -11.94 -3.55 18.81
CA GLY A 519 -11.72 -5.00 18.77
C GLY A 519 -11.37 -5.59 20.13
N TYR A 520 -10.49 -4.92 20.87
CA TYR A 520 -10.10 -5.27 22.24
C TYR A 520 -11.29 -5.22 23.22
N ASN A 521 -12.02 -4.10 23.26
CA ASN A 521 -13.15 -3.89 24.18
C ASN A 521 -14.33 -4.83 23.89
N ALA A 522 -14.48 -5.28 22.64
CA ALA A 522 -15.49 -6.27 22.27
C ALA A 522 -15.06 -7.72 22.54
N ASP A 523 -13.95 -7.94 23.27
CA ASP A 523 -13.42 -9.26 23.62
C ASP A 523 -13.25 -10.18 22.40
N ARG A 524 -12.90 -9.58 21.25
CA ARG A 524 -12.78 -10.33 20.00
C ARG A 524 -11.55 -11.23 20.09
N ARG A 525 -11.75 -12.52 19.87
CA ARG A 525 -10.64 -13.47 19.72
C ARG A 525 -9.66 -13.07 18.62
N TRP A 526 -10.18 -12.47 17.54
CA TRP A 526 -9.42 -12.07 16.37
C TRP A 526 -9.81 -10.66 15.91
N THR A 527 -8.83 -9.76 15.85
CA THR A 527 -9.00 -8.41 15.30
C THR A 527 -8.17 -8.27 14.02
N LEU A 528 -8.72 -7.65 12.98
CA LEU A 528 -7.99 -7.43 11.73
C LEU A 528 -6.77 -6.54 11.97
N SER A 529 -5.61 -6.97 11.49
CA SER A 529 -4.38 -6.18 11.57
C SER A 529 -4.46 -4.96 10.64
N PRO A 530 -4.14 -3.74 11.11
CA PRO A 530 -4.01 -2.55 10.25
C PRO A 530 -3.00 -2.72 9.10
N LEU A 531 -2.05 -3.65 9.22
CA LEU A 531 -1.13 -3.97 8.12
C LEU A 531 -1.86 -4.56 6.89
N SER A 532 -3.05 -5.13 7.06
CA SER A 532 -3.85 -5.61 5.93
C SER A 532 -4.28 -4.47 4.99
N GLU A 533 -4.36 -3.24 5.47
CA GLU A 533 -4.77 -2.05 4.72
C GLU A 533 -3.58 -1.20 4.29
N SER A 534 -2.37 -1.58 4.70
CA SER A 534 -1.14 -0.85 4.43
C SER A 534 -0.62 -1.13 3.01
N THR A 535 0.18 -0.20 2.46
CA THR A 535 0.53 -0.16 1.03
C THR A 535 2.01 -0.38 0.71
N GLN A 536 2.88 -0.80 1.65
CA GLN A 536 4.32 -0.97 1.39
C GLN A 536 4.63 -1.83 0.15
N MET A 537 3.92 -2.96 0.03
CA MET A 537 4.09 -3.88 -1.11
C MET A 537 3.42 -3.38 -2.38
N ASP A 538 2.39 -2.54 -2.24
CA ASP A 538 1.77 -1.86 -3.36
C ASP A 538 2.70 -0.78 -3.90
N GLU A 539 3.40 -0.01 -3.07
CA GLU A 539 4.43 0.94 -3.52
C GLU A 539 5.55 0.28 -4.33
N ASP A 540 6.04 -0.90 -3.91
CA ASP A 540 6.98 -1.69 -4.72
C ASP A 540 6.36 -2.06 -6.07
N PHE A 541 5.08 -2.46 -6.09
CA PHE A 541 4.35 -2.77 -7.32
C PHE A 541 4.20 -1.55 -8.24
N ILE A 542 3.75 -0.41 -7.69
CA ILE A 542 3.63 0.87 -8.40
C ILE A 542 4.98 1.23 -8.99
N GLY A 543 6.07 1.12 -8.22
CA GLY A 543 7.42 1.40 -8.70
C GLY A 543 7.84 0.50 -9.88
N ARG A 544 7.55 -0.80 -9.81
CA ARG A 544 7.86 -1.77 -10.88
C ARG A 544 7.04 -1.53 -12.15
N VAL A 545 5.73 -1.31 -12.02
CA VAL A 545 4.84 -0.99 -13.13
C VAL A 545 5.23 0.36 -13.74
N SER A 546 5.47 1.38 -12.92
CA SER A 546 5.93 2.71 -13.36
C SER A 546 7.27 2.61 -14.11
N SER A 547 8.23 1.83 -13.60
CA SER A 547 9.49 1.52 -14.29
C SER A 547 9.29 0.78 -15.62
N THR A 548 8.16 0.11 -15.82
CA THR A 548 7.79 -0.49 -17.11
C THR A 548 7.26 0.55 -18.07
N THR A 549 6.46 1.52 -17.60
CA THR A 549 5.99 2.65 -18.42
C THR A 549 7.13 3.49 -18.99
N THR A 550 8.28 3.53 -18.32
CA THR A 550 9.45 4.28 -18.79
C THR A 550 10.18 3.62 -19.97
N LYS A 551 9.88 2.34 -20.23
CA LYS A 551 10.54 1.50 -21.24
C LYS A 551 9.70 1.29 -22.50
N VAL A 552 8.50 1.88 -22.57
CA VAL A 552 7.55 1.72 -23.69
C VAL A 552 7.30 3.05 -24.41
N SER A 553 6.74 2.98 -25.62
CA SER A 553 6.41 4.17 -26.38
C SER A 553 5.27 4.95 -25.71
N SER A 554 5.43 6.27 -25.54
CA SER A 554 4.39 7.11 -24.95
C SER A 554 3.05 7.09 -25.71
N ARG A 555 3.06 6.77 -27.01
CA ARG A 555 1.85 6.69 -27.84
C ARG A 555 1.03 5.41 -27.60
N LYS A 556 1.69 4.32 -27.20
CA LYS A 556 1.07 3.00 -26.96
C LYS A 556 1.24 2.56 -25.50
N MET A 557 1.46 3.53 -24.61
CA MET A 557 1.97 3.26 -23.27
C MET A 557 1.05 2.37 -22.46
N HIS A 558 -0.27 2.62 -22.46
CA HIS A 558 -1.22 1.81 -21.69
C HIS A 558 -1.13 0.34 -22.11
N ARG A 559 -1.37 0.04 -23.39
CA ARG A 559 -1.40 -1.34 -23.89
C ARG A 559 -0.05 -2.06 -23.80
N GLN A 560 1.06 -1.39 -24.14
CA GLN A 560 2.39 -1.99 -24.05
C GLN A 560 2.82 -2.24 -22.60
N THR A 561 2.40 -1.40 -21.65
CA THR A 561 2.66 -1.64 -20.23
C THR A 561 1.90 -2.88 -19.75
N LEU A 562 0.62 -3.03 -20.11
CA LEU A 562 -0.15 -4.23 -19.79
C LEU A 562 0.48 -5.49 -20.39
N SER A 563 0.87 -5.47 -21.68
CA SER A 563 1.54 -6.63 -22.29
C SER A 563 2.84 -7.01 -21.59
N ARG A 564 3.67 -6.04 -21.21
CA ARG A 564 4.92 -6.31 -20.47
C ARG A 564 4.65 -6.78 -19.04
N TYR A 565 3.61 -6.26 -18.39
CA TYR A 565 3.16 -6.77 -17.10
C TYR A 565 2.81 -8.25 -17.19
N LEU A 566 2.06 -8.68 -18.21
CA LEU A 566 1.69 -10.08 -18.40
C LEU A 566 2.91 -10.99 -18.59
N THR A 567 3.95 -10.54 -19.31
CA THR A 567 5.24 -11.26 -19.41
C THR A 567 5.93 -11.37 -18.04
N ASN A 568 6.03 -10.26 -17.29
CA ASN A 568 6.69 -10.26 -15.98
C ASN A 568 5.93 -11.12 -14.95
N MET A 569 4.60 -11.04 -14.94
CA MET A 569 3.74 -11.87 -14.12
C MET A 569 3.93 -13.35 -14.46
N TRP A 570 3.96 -13.70 -15.75
CA TRP A 570 4.16 -15.08 -16.20
C TRP A 570 5.43 -15.71 -15.63
N MET A 571 6.54 -14.97 -15.63
CA MET A 571 7.80 -15.43 -15.05
C MET A 571 7.67 -15.76 -13.56
N GLN A 572 6.81 -15.06 -12.81
CA GLN A 572 6.60 -15.33 -11.39
C GLN A 572 5.59 -16.46 -11.14
N VAL A 573 4.60 -16.60 -12.02
CA VAL A 573 3.55 -17.62 -11.95
C VAL A 573 4.10 -19.00 -12.36
N HIS A 574 4.92 -19.08 -13.43
CA HIS A 574 5.51 -20.32 -13.95
C HIS A 574 6.91 -20.63 -13.45
N GLY A 575 7.69 -19.61 -13.06
CA GLY A 575 9.05 -19.82 -12.53
C GLY A 575 9.11 -20.35 -11.09
N ARG A 576 7.96 -20.63 -10.48
CA ARG A 576 7.82 -21.15 -9.11
C ARG A 576 7.17 -22.51 -9.08
#